data_AF-A0A958UHY5-F1
#
_entry.id   AF-A0A958UHY5-F1
#
_cell.length_a   1.000
_cell.length_b   1.000
_cell.length_c   1.000
_cell.angle_alpha   90.00
_cell.angle_beta   90.00
_cell.angle_gamma   90.00
#
_symmetry.space_group_name_H-M   'P 1'
#
loop_
_entity.id
_entity.type
_entity.pdbx_description
1 polymer ?
#
loop_
_entity_poly.entity_id
_entity_poly.type
_entity_poly.pdbx_seq_one_letter_code
_entity_poly.pdbx_strand_id
1 'polypeptide(L)'
;MKDHTEQHLDNLAKKAMKSSLLESPSNDFTANIMKQIEPIKIGSATVYKPLISKYSWFGIIAVLIGVSVYMMFGNVESSPLLETIDYSVISNNKVTDVLSGIKFSKTVMYAIGFFGLVFFIQIPLMKHLMNKRFNL
;
A
#
# COMPACT_ATOMS: atom_id res chain seq x y z
N MET A 1 -31.64 -38.74 54.25
CA MET A 1 -32.89 -37.96 54.00
C MET A 1 -32.64 -36.54 53.48
N LYS A 2 -31.44 -35.94 53.61
CA LYS A 2 -31.16 -34.57 53.11
C LYS A 2 -30.81 -34.50 51.61
N ASP A 3 -30.26 -35.57 51.03
CA ASP A 3 -29.74 -35.55 49.65
C ASP A 3 -30.82 -35.44 48.57
N HIS A 4 -32.04 -35.94 48.85
CA HIS A 4 -33.13 -35.92 47.88
C HIS A 4 -33.69 -34.50 47.72
N THR A 5 -33.70 -33.70 48.79
CA THR A 5 -34.23 -32.33 48.77
C THR A 5 -33.38 -31.41 47.91
N GLU A 6 -32.05 -31.50 48.01
CA GLU A 6 -31.10 -30.73 47.18
C GLU A 6 -31.27 -31.07 45.69
N GLN A 7 -31.48 -32.35 45.38
CA GLN A 7 -31.71 -32.81 44.01
C GLN A 7 -33.03 -32.29 43.42
N HIS A 8 -34.08 -32.18 44.25
CA HIS A 8 -35.34 -31.58 43.85
C HIS A 8 -35.21 -30.05 43.62
N LEU A 9 -34.44 -29.35 44.46
CA LEU A 9 -34.19 -27.92 44.29
C LEU A 9 -33.36 -27.62 43.03
N ASP A 10 -32.33 -28.41 42.75
CA ASP A 10 -31.54 -28.30 41.52
C ASP A 10 -32.39 -28.54 40.27
N ASN A 11 -33.28 -29.55 40.30
CA ASN A 11 -34.17 -29.84 39.20
C ASN A 11 -35.18 -28.70 38.96
N LEU A 12 -35.70 -28.08 40.03
CA LEU A 12 -36.57 -26.91 39.94
C LEU A 12 -35.84 -25.70 39.35
N ALA A 13 -34.62 -25.40 39.80
CA ALA A 13 -33.79 -24.32 39.28
C ALA A 13 -33.48 -24.53 37.78
N LYS A 14 -33.09 -25.75 37.41
CA LYS A 14 -32.82 -26.13 36.02
C LYS A 14 -34.05 -26.04 35.13
N LYS A 15 -35.23 -26.39 35.66
CA LYS A 15 -36.50 -26.28 34.94
C LYS A 15 -36.92 -24.82 34.76
N ALA A 16 -36.73 -23.97 35.76
CA ALA A 16 -36.99 -22.52 35.69
C ALA A 16 -36.04 -21.81 34.69
N MET A 17 -34.76 -22.17 34.69
CA MET A 17 -33.79 -21.67 33.72
C MET A 17 -34.11 -22.14 32.30
N LYS A 18 -34.58 -23.38 32.12
CA LYS A 18 -34.93 -23.93 30.80
C LYS A 18 -36.27 -23.41 30.26
N SER A 19 -37.22 -23.05 31.14
CA SER A 19 -38.49 -22.44 30.76
C SER A 19 -38.36 -20.95 30.42
N SER A 20 -37.26 -20.33 30.84
CA SER A 20 -36.88 -19.01 30.38
C SER A 20 -36.39 -19.17 28.95
N LEU A 21 -37.28 -18.94 27.98
CA LEU A 21 -36.92 -18.91 26.56
C LEU A 21 -35.70 -17.99 26.42
N LEU A 22 -34.59 -18.53 25.91
CA LEU A 22 -33.49 -17.71 25.43
C LEU A 22 -34.09 -16.80 24.37
N GLU A 23 -34.19 -15.51 24.69
CA GLU A 23 -34.75 -14.50 23.81
C GLU A 23 -33.84 -14.39 22.60
N SER A 24 -34.09 -15.24 21.61
CA SER A 24 -33.33 -15.24 20.37
C SER A 24 -33.73 -13.97 19.64
N PRO A 25 -32.77 -13.20 19.14
CA PRO A 25 -33.09 -12.08 18.27
C PRO A 25 -33.95 -12.58 17.11
N SER A 26 -34.82 -11.70 16.61
CA SER A 26 -35.59 -12.00 15.40
C SER A 26 -34.62 -12.32 14.25
N ASN A 27 -35.07 -13.15 13.31
CA ASN A 27 -34.26 -13.52 12.14
C ASN A 27 -33.75 -12.27 11.37
N ASP A 28 -34.50 -11.17 11.45
CA ASP A 28 -34.20 -9.91 10.78
C ASP A 28 -33.48 -8.88 11.67
N PHE A 29 -33.08 -9.24 12.90
CA PHE A 29 -32.42 -8.33 13.83
C PHE A 29 -31.19 -7.66 13.23
N THR A 30 -30.30 -8.45 12.63
CA THR A 30 -29.10 -7.95 11.97
C THR A 30 -29.44 -7.05 10.79
N ALA A 31 -30.46 -7.41 9.99
CA ALA A 31 -30.88 -6.62 8.84
C ALA A 31 -31.48 -5.27 9.26
N ASN A 32 -32.24 -5.23 10.35
CA ASN A 32 -32.83 -4.02 10.89
C ASN A 32 -31.77 -3.10 11.51
N ILE A 33 -30.80 -3.65 12.25
CA ILE A 33 -29.64 -2.90 12.75
C ILE A 33 -28.85 -2.33 11.56
N MET A 34 -28.57 -3.15 10.54
CA MET A 34 -27.77 -2.74 9.38
C MET A 34 -28.45 -1.62 8.59
N LYS A 35 -29.77 -1.70 8.37
CA LYS A 35 -30.57 -0.63 7.76
C LYS A 35 -30.55 0.67 8.55
N GLN A 36 -30.43 0.59 9.87
CA GLN A 36 -30.46 1.77 10.74
C GLN A 36 -29.07 2.42 10.87
N ILE A 37 -27.99 1.65 10.70
CA ILE A 37 -26.60 2.16 10.69
C ILE A 37 -26.10 2.54 9.28
N GLU A 38 -26.68 2.00 8.20
CA GLU A 38 -26.35 2.34 6.82
C GLU A 38 -26.48 3.85 6.48
N PRO A 39 -27.51 4.58 6.94
CA PRO A 39 -27.57 6.04 6.75
C PRO A 39 -26.63 6.81 7.68
N ILE A 40 -26.14 6.17 8.75
CA ILE A 40 -25.11 6.74 9.64
C ILE A 40 -23.78 6.54 8.93
N LYS A 41 -23.47 7.46 8.00
CA LYS A 41 -22.13 7.59 7.42
C LYS A 41 -21.16 7.91 8.56
N ILE A 42 -20.60 6.87 9.18
CA ILE A 42 -19.46 6.97 10.09
C ILE A 42 -18.34 7.60 9.26
N GLY A 43 -18.22 8.93 9.35
CA GLY A 43 -17.24 9.81 8.73
C GLY A 43 -16.84 9.41 7.31
N SER A 44 -17.34 10.14 6.30
CA SER A 44 -16.89 10.09 4.90
C SER A 44 -15.56 9.33 4.74
N ALA A 45 -15.64 8.03 4.43
CA ALA A 45 -14.48 7.16 4.33
C ALA A 45 -13.42 7.93 3.58
N THR A 46 -12.24 8.12 4.18
CA THR A 46 -11.24 9.07 3.72
C THR A 46 -11.04 8.87 2.23
N VAL A 47 -11.64 9.73 1.41
CA VAL A 47 -11.65 9.51 -0.03
C VAL A 47 -10.21 9.69 -0.45
N TYR A 48 -9.57 8.58 -0.83
CA TYR A 48 -8.16 8.57 -1.16
C TYR A 48 -7.96 9.50 -2.36
N LYS A 49 -7.53 10.73 -2.07
CA LYS A 49 -7.13 11.69 -3.08
C LYS A 49 -5.68 11.39 -3.40
N PRO A 50 -5.36 10.87 -4.61
CA PRO A 50 -3.99 10.55 -4.94
C PRO A 50 -3.15 11.83 -4.85
N LEU A 51 -2.05 11.79 -4.08
CA LEU A 51 -1.12 12.91 -3.88
C LEU A 51 -0.64 13.52 -5.21
N ILE A 52 -0.57 12.70 -6.26
CA ILE A 52 -0.14 13.08 -7.60
C ILE A 52 -1.18 12.57 -8.61
N SER A 53 -1.68 13.47 -9.46
CA SER A 53 -2.61 13.14 -10.54
C SER A 53 -1.99 12.13 -11.51
N LYS A 54 -2.81 11.28 -12.13
CA LYS A 54 -2.37 10.25 -13.10
C LYS A 54 -1.52 10.84 -14.24
N TYR A 55 -1.86 12.06 -14.68
CA TYR A 55 -1.11 12.78 -15.73
C TYR A 55 0.24 13.30 -15.24
N SER A 56 0.34 13.68 -13.97
CA SER A 56 1.58 14.18 -13.39
C SER A 56 2.62 13.05 -13.21
N TRP A 57 2.17 11.82 -12.95
CA TRP A 57 3.03 10.63 -13.00
C TRP A 57 3.62 10.38 -14.40
N PHE A 58 2.84 10.59 -15.46
CA PHE A 58 3.35 10.49 -16.84
C PHE A 58 4.44 11.53 -17.12
N GLY A 59 4.26 12.77 -16.64
CA GLY A 59 5.26 13.82 -16.77
C GLY A 59 6.59 13.46 -16.07
N ILE A 60 6.52 12.92 -14.85
CA ILE A 60 7.70 12.47 -14.09
C ILE A 60 8.46 11.37 -14.86
N ILE A 61 7.74 10.38 -15.39
CA ILE A 61 8.33 9.29 -16.18
C ILE A 61 8.96 9.83 -17.47
N ALA A 62 8.28 10.74 -18.17
CA ALA A 62 8.79 11.32 -19.41
C ALA A 62 10.09 12.11 -19.19
N VAL A 63 10.16 12.90 -18.12
CA VAL A 63 11.38 13.64 -17.75
C VAL A 63 12.51 12.67 -17.40
N LEU A 64 12.22 11.64 -16.61
CA LEU A 64 13.23 10.65 -16.20
C LEU A 64 13.81 9.89 -17.40
N ILE A 65 12.96 9.50 -18.35
CA ILE A 65 13.38 8.87 -19.61
C ILE A 65 14.19 9.85 -20.45
N GLY A 66 13.74 11.10 -20.59
CA GLY A 66 14.46 12.13 -21.33
C GLY A 66 15.88 12.36 -20.81
N VAL A 67 16.04 12.46 -19.48
CA VAL A 67 17.36 12.60 -18.84
C VAL A 67 18.21 11.35 -19.03
N SER A 68 17.62 10.16 -18.90
CA SER A 68 18.34 8.89 -19.12
C SER A 68 18.84 8.75 -20.56
N VAL A 69 18.02 9.10 -21.54
CA VAL A 69 18.39 9.08 -22.97
C VAL A 69 19.46 10.13 -23.25
N TYR A 70 19.32 11.33 -22.69
CA TYR A 70 20.33 12.38 -22.81
C TYR A 70 21.68 11.95 -22.23
N MET A 71 21.71 11.28 -21.07
CA MET A 71 22.95 10.73 -20.52
C MET A 71 23.55 9.59 -21.35
N MET A 72 22.72 8.79 -22.03
CA MET A 72 23.21 7.65 -22.82
C MET A 72 23.71 8.04 -24.21
N PHE A 73 23.10 9.04 -24.85
CA PHE A 73 23.42 9.47 -26.21
C PHE A 73 24.14 10.82 -26.29
N GLY A 74 24.03 11.65 -25.25
CA GLY A 74 24.82 12.86 -25.14
C GLY A 74 26.28 12.50 -24.86
N ASN A 75 27.20 13.05 -25.65
CA ASN A 75 28.61 13.03 -25.28
C ASN A 75 28.75 13.81 -23.97
N VAL A 76 28.88 13.08 -22.85
CA VAL A 76 29.07 13.63 -21.49
C VAL A 76 30.49 14.19 -21.31
N GLU A 77 31.23 14.30 -22.40
CA GLU A 77 32.51 15.01 -22.45
C GLU A 77 32.19 16.51 -22.48
N SER A 78 32.17 17.14 -21.31
CA SER A 78 32.08 18.59 -21.09
C SER A 78 30.77 19.27 -21.54
N SER A 79 29.67 19.02 -20.84
CA SER A 79 28.54 19.95 -20.86
C SER A 79 28.79 21.10 -19.85
N PRO A 80 28.82 22.39 -20.27
CA PRO A 80 29.06 23.52 -19.35
C PRO A 80 28.01 23.64 -18.24
N LEU A 81 26.83 23.02 -18.41
CA LEU A 81 25.80 22.92 -17.37
C LEU A 81 26.17 21.99 -16.20
N LEU A 82 27.02 21.00 -16.41
CA LEU A 82 27.47 20.07 -15.37
C LEU A 82 28.73 20.58 -14.63
N GLU A 83 29.52 21.44 -15.27
CA GLU A 83 30.72 22.06 -14.68
C GLU A 83 30.39 23.07 -13.57
N THR A 84 29.20 23.67 -13.60
CA THR A 84 28.75 24.63 -12.57
C THR A 84 28.21 23.94 -11.31
N ILE A 85 27.92 22.63 -11.37
CA ILE A 85 27.45 21.88 -10.21
C ILE A 85 28.67 21.36 -9.45
N ASP A 86 28.92 21.97 -8.30
CA ASP A 86 30.00 21.55 -7.41
C ASP A 86 29.68 20.18 -6.78
N TYR A 87 30.18 19.12 -7.42
CA TYR A 87 30.07 17.74 -6.95
C TYR A 87 31.09 17.38 -5.87
N SER A 88 31.93 18.32 -5.40
CA SER A 88 32.96 18.01 -4.39
C SER A 88 32.38 17.43 -3.10
N VAL A 89 31.14 17.74 -2.72
CA VAL A 89 30.51 17.19 -1.51
C VAL A 89 30.17 15.69 -1.64
N ILE A 90 29.83 15.23 -2.85
CA ILE A 90 29.49 13.82 -3.12
C ILE A 90 30.75 13.02 -3.49
N SER A 91 31.72 13.66 -4.15
CA SER A 91 32.96 13.03 -4.63
C SER A 91 34.00 12.79 -3.54
N ASN A 92 34.03 13.57 -2.45
CA ASN A 92 35.05 13.46 -1.39
C ASN A 92 34.71 12.43 -0.30
N ASN A 93 33.97 11.36 -0.61
CA ASN A 93 33.68 10.30 0.35
C ASN A 93 34.40 8.99 -0.01
N LYS A 94 34.79 8.20 0.99
CA LYS A 94 35.45 6.90 0.79
C LYS A 94 34.61 5.92 -0.05
N VAL A 95 33.30 6.16 -0.15
CA VAL A 95 32.36 5.31 -0.88
C VAL A 95 32.49 5.55 -2.39
N THR A 96 32.62 6.80 -2.83
CA THR A 96 32.86 7.14 -4.24
C THR A 96 34.22 6.68 -4.73
N ASP A 97 35.26 6.67 -3.89
CA ASP A 97 36.56 6.10 -4.25
C ASP A 97 36.54 4.58 -4.47
N VAL A 98 35.71 3.85 -3.72
CA VAL A 98 35.53 2.40 -3.91
C VAL A 98 34.68 2.10 -5.15
N LEU A 99 33.68 2.95 -5.43
CA LEU A 99 32.82 2.84 -6.61
C LEU A 99 33.47 3.32 -7.91
N SER A 100 34.40 4.28 -7.86
CA SER A 100 35.12 4.80 -9.04
C SER A 100 36.08 3.77 -9.65
N GLY A 101 36.55 2.80 -8.85
CA GLY A 101 37.30 1.65 -9.33
C GLY A 101 36.47 0.63 -10.13
N ILE A 102 35.13 0.72 -10.06
CA ILE A 102 34.22 -0.22 -10.74
C ILE A 102 33.92 0.31 -12.14
N LYS A 103 34.61 -0.26 -13.14
CA LYS A 103 34.29 0.00 -14.55
C LYS A 103 32.98 -0.69 -14.92
N PHE A 104 31.89 0.07 -14.94
CA PHE A 104 30.62 -0.40 -15.47
C PHE A 104 30.72 -0.62 -16.98
N SER A 105 30.48 -1.85 -17.43
CA SER A 105 30.34 -2.14 -18.85
C SER A 105 29.07 -1.48 -19.40
N LYS A 106 29.08 -1.08 -20.68
CA LYS A 106 27.91 -0.52 -21.37
C LYS A 106 26.67 -1.43 -21.21
N THR A 107 26.86 -2.75 -21.23
CA THR A 107 25.79 -3.73 -21.01
C THR A 107 25.12 -3.61 -19.64
N VAL A 108 25.92 -3.41 -18.57
CA VAL A 108 25.39 -3.24 -17.20
C VAL A 108 24.63 -1.92 -17.08
N MET A 109 25.10 -0.87 -17.74
CA MET A 109 24.43 0.43 -17.78
C MET A 109 23.09 0.36 -18.54
N TYR A 110 23.00 -0.38 -19.64
CA TYR A 110 21.73 -0.63 -20.32
C TYR A 110 20.78 -1.49 -19.48
N ALA A 111 21.31 -2.53 -18.82
CA ALA A 111 20.52 -3.40 -17.95
C ALA A 111 19.90 -2.63 -16.78
N ILE A 112 20.67 -1.79 -16.08
CA ILE A 112 20.16 -1.01 -14.95
C ILE A 112 19.11 0.02 -15.38
N GLY A 113 19.31 0.66 -16.54
CA GLY A 113 18.34 1.60 -17.11
C GLY A 113 17.03 0.92 -17.48
N PHE A 114 17.10 -0.22 -18.17
CA PHE A 114 15.92 -1.00 -18.53
C PHE A 114 15.18 -1.52 -17.30
N PHE A 115 15.91 -2.05 -16.32
CA PHE A 115 15.32 -2.56 -15.08
C PHE A 115 14.63 -1.45 -14.28
N GLY A 116 15.25 -0.27 -14.20
CA GLY A 116 14.64 0.92 -13.61
C GLY A 116 13.34 1.31 -14.32
N LEU A 117 13.34 1.33 -15.65
CA LEU A 117 12.15 1.66 -16.45
C LEU A 117 11.01 0.66 -16.19
N VAL A 118 11.29 -0.64 -16.18
CA VAL A 118 10.32 -1.68 -15.85
C VAL A 118 9.78 -1.52 -14.43
N PHE A 119 10.63 -1.17 -13.46
CA PHE A 119 10.24 -0.94 -12.07
C PHE A 119 9.24 0.22 -11.95
N PHE A 120 9.44 1.32 -12.69
CA PHE A 120 8.48 2.43 -12.72
C PHE A 120 7.11 2.04 -13.29
N ILE A 121 7.07 1.11 -14.26
CA ILE A 121 5.83 0.55 -14.81
C ILE A 121 5.15 -0.44 -13.85
N GLN A 122 5.91 -1.13 -13.01
CA GLN A 122 5.34 -2.05 -12.01
C GLN A 122 4.49 -1.34 -10.95
N ILE A 123 4.86 -0.12 -10.55
CA ILE A 123 4.14 0.67 -9.54
C ILE A 123 2.67 0.94 -9.92
N PRO A 124 2.34 1.50 -11.11
CA PRO A 124 0.96 1.72 -11.52
C PRO A 124 0.20 0.41 -11.78
N LEU A 125 0.88 -0.65 -12.25
CA LEU A 125 0.26 -1.96 -12.45
C LEU A 125 -0.28 -2.53 -11.13
N MET A 126 0.54 -2.51 -10.08
CA MET A 126 0.12 -2.97 -8.75
C MET A 126 -0.96 -2.08 -8.15
N LYS A 127 -0.85 -0.77 -8.33
CA LYS A 127 -1.90 0.17 -7.91
C LYS A 127 -3.24 -0.11 -8.59
N HIS A 128 -3.22 -0.43 -9.89
CA HIS A 128 -4.43 -0.76 -10.63
C HIS A 128 -5.06 -2.08 -10.16
N LEU A 129 -4.24 -3.11 -9.96
CA LEU A 129 -4.70 -4.42 -9.50
C LEU A 129 -5.31 -4.35 -8.09
N MET A 130 -4.72 -3.55 -7.21
CA MET A 130 -5.23 -3.36 -5.85
C MET A 130 -6.52 -2.52 -5.83
N ASN A 131 -6.61 -1.47 -6.66
CA ASN A 131 -7.85 -0.69 -6.79
C ASN A 131 -9.01 -1.52 -7.36
N LYS A 132 -8.73 -2.51 -8.22
CA LYS A 132 -9.74 -3.46 -8.71
C LYS A 132 -10.24 -4.40 -7.62
N ARG A 133 -9.39 -4.74 -6.63
CA ARG A 133 -9.74 -5.63 -5.53
C ARG A 133 -10.44 -4.95 -4.36
N PHE A 134 -10.24 -3.65 -4.17
CA PHE A 134 -10.82 -2.86 -3.07
C PHE A 134 -11.99 -1.95 -3.46
N ASN A 135 -12.45 -1.97 -4.72
CA ASN A 135 -13.74 -1.39 -5.08
C ASN A 135 -14.86 -2.33 -4.59
N LEU A 136 -15.35 -2.06 -3.37
CA LEU A 136 -16.75 -2.24 -2.97
C LEU A 136 -17.60 -1.15 -3.64
#